data_AF-A0A497J5M9-F1
#
_entry.id   AF-A0A497J5M9-F1
#
_cell.length_a   1.000
_cell.length_b   1.000
_cell.length_c   1.000
_cell.angle_alpha   90.00
_cell.angle_beta   90.00
_cell.angle_gamma   90.00
#
_symmetry.space_group_name_H-M   'P 1'
#
loop_
_entity.id
_entity.type
_entity.pdbx_description
1 polymer ?
#
loop_
_entity_poly.entity_id
_entity_poly.type
_entity_poly.pdbx_seq_one_letter_code
_entity_poly.pdbx_strand_id
1 'polypeptide(L)'
;MISSRAVRRYAKALLKIGLEEGKAEQYGEELSLFNNFFQAEEKLRLVLINPAIHPKQRTSIVEEIAKRLGLSEVIINFLRILVEKNRVKALPDLLQIYRDLLDEAMGRA
;
A
#
# COMPACT_ATOMS: atom_id res chain seq x y z
N MET A 1 -9.66 11.15 9.86
CA MET A 1 -9.22 11.00 8.45
C MET A 1 -7.70 11.18 8.42
N ILE A 2 -6.94 10.44 7.61
CA ILE A 2 -5.49 10.71 7.49
C ILE A 2 -5.35 11.94 6.60
N SER A 3 -4.50 12.88 6.97
CA SER A 3 -4.27 14.05 6.12
C SER A 3 -3.58 13.63 4.83
N SER A 4 -3.97 14.24 3.71
CA SER A 4 -3.32 14.05 2.40
C SER A 4 -1.79 14.20 2.49
N ARG A 5 -1.31 15.12 3.35
CA ARG A 5 0.12 15.31 3.65
C ARG A 5 0.81 14.05 4.19
N ALA A 6 0.16 13.31 5.09
CA ALA A 6 0.73 12.08 5.65
C ALA A 6 0.75 10.96 4.61
N VAL A 7 -0.32 10.81 3.81
CA VAL A 7 -0.38 9.82 2.72
C VAL A 7 0.74 10.07 1.69
N ARG A 8 0.91 11.33 1.27
CA ARG A 8 2.00 11.72 0.36
C ARG A 8 3.39 11.42 0.92
N ARG A 9 3.61 11.54 2.23
CA ARG A 9 4.89 11.19 2.87
C ARG A 9 5.18 9.70 2.77
N TYR A 10 4.16 8.84 2.95
CA TYR A 10 4.32 7.39 2.79
C TYR A 10 4.62 7.01 1.34
N ALA A 11 3.87 7.57 0.38
CA ALA A 11 4.12 7.35 -1.04
C ALA A 11 5.54 7.76 -1.45
N LYS A 12 5.99 8.96 -1.04
CA LYS A 12 7.38 9.42 -1.28
C LYS A 12 8.43 8.51 -0.67
N ALA A 13 8.21 8.02 0.55
CA ALA A 13 9.16 7.14 1.21
C ALA A 13 9.30 5.80 0.46
N LEU A 14 8.18 5.20 0.05
CA LEU A 14 8.20 3.97 -0.75
C LEU A 14 8.82 4.19 -2.13
N LEU A 15 8.50 5.31 -2.79
CA LEU A 15 9.07 5.63 -4.10
C LEU A 15 10.58 5.78 -4.01
N LYS A 16 11.09 6.47 -2.99
CA LYS A 16 12.53 6.61 -2.76
C LYS A 16 13.22 5.25 -2.65
N ILE A 17 12.66 4.32 -1.87
CA ILE A 17 13.18 2.94 -1.76
C ILE A 17 13.14 2.25 -3.12
N GLY A 18 12.02 2.35 -3.84
CA GLY A 18 11.86 1.76 -5.17
C GLY A 18 12.87 2.31 -6.18
N LEU A 19 13.18 3.61 -6.14
CA LEU A 19 14.18 4.22 -7.02
C LEU A 19 15.61 3.75 -6.67
N GLU A 20 15.94 3.69 -5.37
CA GLU A 20 17.24 3.19 -4.90
C GLU A 20 17.47 1.71 -5.28
N GLU A 21 16.40 0.91 -5.31
CA GLU A 21 16.46 -0.51 -5.67
C GLU A 21 16.21 -0.80 -7.16
N GLY A 22 15.89 0.22 -7.97
CA GLY A 22 15.54 0.04 -9.39
C GLY A 22 14.21 -0.71 -9.60
N LYS A 23 13.30 -0.69 -8.62
CA LYS A 23 12.03 -1.43 -8.58
C LYS A 23 10.79 -0.53 -8.43
N ALA A 24 10.93 0.78 -8.67
CA ALA A 24 9.84 1.73 -8.48
C ALA A 24 8.58 1.39 -9.29
N GLU A 25 8.73 1.00 -10.56
CA GLU A 25 7.58 0.57 -11.38
C GLU A 25 6.94 -0.72 -10.83
N GLN A 26 7.76 -1.72 -10.51
CA GLN A 26 7.30 -2.98 -9.90
C GLN A 26 6.49 -2.73 -8.61
N TYR A 27 6.95 -1.85 -7.73
CA TYR A 27 6.23 -1.52 -6.50
C TYR A 27 4.90 -0.81 -6.76
N GLY A 28 4.82 0.04 -7.81
CA GLY A 28 3.56 0.62 -8.25
C GLY A 28 2.56 -0.43 -8.75
N GLU A 29 3.04 -1.42 -9.51
CA GLU A 29 2.23 -2.53 -10.01
C GLU A 29 1.74 -3.44 -8.87
N GLU A 30 2.63 -3.81 -7.95
CA GLU A 30 2.31 -4.62 -6.78
C GLU A 30 1.27 -3.94 -5.86
N LEU A 31 1.43 -2.64 -5.61
CA LEU A 31 0.43 -1.86 -4.89
C LEU A 31 -0.91 -1.81 -5.63
N SER A 32 -0.89 -1.71 -6.96
CA SER A 32 -2.10 -1.75 -7.77
C SER A 32 -2.80 -3.10 -7.67
N LEU A 33 -2.05 -4.20 -7.72
CA LEU A 33 -2.60 -5.54 -7.62
C LEU A 33 -3.32 -5.74 -6.28
N PHE A 34 -2.67 -5.36 -5.18
CA PHE A 34 -3.28 -5.43 -3.85
C PHE A 34 -4.48 -4.48 -3.73
N ASN A 35 -4.37 -3.24 -4.23
CA ASN A 35 -5.47 -2.27 -4.17
C ASN A 35 -6.69 -2.76 -4.94
N ASN A 36 -6.52 -3.39 -6.10
CA ASN A 36 -7.62 -3.96 -6.86
C ASN A 36 -8.36 -5.04 -6.05
N PHE A 37 -7.63 -5.94 -5.40
CA PHE A 37 -8.22 -6.94 -4.51
C PHE A 37 -8.93 -6.32 -3.30
N PHE A 38 -8.30 -5.31 -2.69
CA PHE A 38 -8.87 -4.55 -1.57
C PHE A 38 -10.15 -3.79 -1.94
N GLN A 39 -10.27 -3.33 -3.19
CA GLN A 39 -11.48 -2.68 -3.69
C GLN A 39 -12.56 -3.69 -4.12
N ALA A 40 -12.17 -4.81 -4.69
CA ALA A 40 -13.11 -5.85 -5.13
C ALA A 40 -13.77 -6.58 -3.95
N GLU A 41 -13.02 -6.89 -2.89
CA GLU A 41 -13.52 -7.71 -1.76
C GLU A 41 -13.97 -6.85 -0.58
N GLU A 42 -15.25 -6.48 -0.56
CA GLU A 42 -15.82 -5.62 0.51
C GLU A 42 -15.64 -6.21 1.92
N LYS A 43 -15.91 -7.50 2.10
CA LYS A 43 -15.80 -8.15 3.42
C LYS A 43 -14.37 -8.07 3.96
N LEU A 44 -13.39 -8.33 3.11
CA LEU A 44 -11.97 -8.18 3.45
C LEU A 44 -11.65 -6.74 3.82
N ARG A 45 -12.06 -5.78 2.97
CA ARG A 45 -11.84 -4.35 3.22
C ARG A 45 -12.38 -3.93 4.58
N LEU A 46 -13.61 -4.31 4.91
CA LEU A 46 -14.25 -4.02 6.20
C LEU A 46 -13.46 -4.59 7.38
N VAL A 47 -12.94 -5.81 7.26
CA VAL A 47 -12.07 -6.43 8.29
C VAL A 47 -10.77 -5.63 8.45
N LEU A 48 -10.11 -5.26 7.36
CA LEU A 48 -8.82 -4.59 7.40
C LEU A 48 -8.89 -3.14 7.92
N ILE A 49 -10.01 -2.44 7.67
CA ILE A 49 -10.19 -1.06 8.15
C ILE A 49 -10.77 -0.98 9.57
N ASN A 50 -11.32 -2.07 10.12
CA ASN A 50 -11.98 -2.07 11.42
C ASN A 50 -10.97 -2.07 12.58
N PRO A 51 -10.85 -0.97 13.37
CA PRO A 51 -9.91 -0.88 14.49
C PRO A 51 -10.28 -1.75 15.70
N ALA A 52 -11.51 -2.27 15.78
CA ALA A 52 -11.93 -3.17 16.85
C ALA A 52 -11.31 -4.57 16.70
N ILE A 53 -10.85 -4.92 15.49
CA ILE A 53 -10.14 -6.17 15.24
C ILE A 53 -8.67 -5.99 15.62
N HIS A 54 -8.14 -6.95 16.38
CA HIS A 54 -6.79 -6.88 16.90
C HIS A 54 -5.76 -6.64 15.77
N PRO A 55 -4.80 -5.71 15.92
CA PRO A 55 -3.85 -5.37 14.86
C PRO A 55 -3.12 -6.58 14.28
N LYS A 56 -2.65 -7.50 15.15
CA LYS A 56 -1.99 -8.74 14.73
C LYS A 56 -2.84 -9.60 13.78
N GLN A 57 -4.15 -9.68 14.02
CA GLN A 57 -5.04 -10.48 13.18
C GLN A 57 -5.16 -9.86 11.79
N ARG A 58 -5.33 -8.54 11.71
CA ARG A 58 -5.41 -7.83 10.42
C ARG A 58 -4.08 -7.87 9.66
N THR A 59 -2.95 -7.75 10.34
CA THR A 59 -1.63 -7.83 9.69
C THR A 59 -1.38 -9.23 9.14
N SER A 60 -1.74 -10.30 9.87
CA SER A 60 -1.63 -11.67 9.37
C SER A 60 -2.48 -11.90 8.11
N ILE A 61 -3.70 -11.37 8.07
CA ILE A 61 -4.57 -11.47 6.88
C ILE A 61 -3.92 -10.77 5.68
N VAL A 62 -3.41 -9.54 5.87
CA VAL A 62 -2.73 -8.81 4.78
C VAL A 62 -1.47 -9.52 4.31
N GLU A 63 -0.66 -10.03 5.23
CA GLU A 63 0.55 -10.79 4.89
C GLU A 63 0.22 -12.02 4.06
N GLU A 64 -0.80 -12.80 4.45
CA GLU A 64 -1.19 -14.01 3.72
C GLU A 64 -1.67 -13.69 2.31
N ILE A 65 -2.52 -12.67 2.16
CA ILE A 65 -3.04 -12.23 0.85
C ILE A 65 -1.89 -11.73 -0.02
N ALA A 66 -1.03 -10.86 0.51
CA ALA A 66 0.08 -10.28 -0.23
C ALA A 66 1.09 -11.35 -0.68
N LYS A 67 1.37 -12.36 0.16
CA LYS A 67 2.19 -13.52 -0.22
C LYS A 67 1.54 -14.35 -1.33
N ARG A 68 0.23 -14.61 -1.24
CA ARG A 68 -0.51 -15.34 -2.29
C ARG A 68 -0.55 -14.58 -3.62
N LEU A 69 -0.54 -13.25 -3.57
CA LEU A 69 -0.43 -12.38 -4.75
C LEU A 69 1.00 -12.27 -5.31
N GLY A 70 2.00 -12.90 -4.65
CA GLY A 70 3.39 -12.86 -5.08
C GLY A 70 4.06 -11.50 -4.90
N LEU A 71 3.56 -10.66 -3.99
CA LEU A 71 4.14 -9.34 -3.75
C LEU A 71 5.51 -9.47 -3.09
N SER A 72 6.39 -8.50 -3.36
CA SER A 72 7.70 -8.41 -2.75
C SER A 72 7.62 -8.20 -1.23
N GLU A 73 8.67 -8.63 -0.51
CA GLU A 73 8.81 -8.41 0.94
C GLU A 73 8.69 -6.93 1.32
N VAL A 74 9.18 -6.01 0.48
CA VAL A 74 9.09 -4.55 0.72
C VAL A 74 7.63 -4.11 0.71
N ILE A 75 6.84 -4.53 -0.28
CA ILE A 75 5.42 -4.19 -0.35
C ILE A 75 4.62 -4.88 0.76
N ILE A 76 4.90 -6.14 1.07
CA ILE A 76 4.27 -6.84 2.21
C ILE A 76 4.51 -6.04 3.50
N ASN A 77 5.76 -5.68 3.79
CA ASN A 77 6.10 -4.92 4.99
C ASN A 77 5.48 -3.52 5.00
N PHE A 78 5.39 -2.86 3.85
CA PHE A 78 4.71 -1.58 3.72
C PHE A 78 3.21 -1.69 4.06
N LEU A 79 2.50 -2.68 3.49
CA LEU A 79 1.08 -2.92 3.76
C LEU A 79 0.84 -3.25 5.24
N ARG A 80 1.71 -4.04 5.87
CA ARG A 80 1.66 -4.32 7.32
C ARG A 80 1.72 -3.03 8.13
N ILE A 81 2.68 -2.15 7.84
CA ILE A 81 2.83 -0.85 8.53
C ILE A 81 1.55 -0.02 8.37
N LEU A 82 0.93 -0.02 7.18
CA LEU A 82 -0.33 0.68 6.97
C LEU A 82 -1.45 0.11 7.85
N VAL A 83 -1.57 -1.21 7.98
CA VAL A 83 -2.57 -1.84 8.85
C VAL A 83 -2.32 -1.55 10.32
N GLU A 84 -1.08 -1.70 10.79
CA GLU A 84 -0.70 -1.44 12.19
C GLU A 84 -0.99 0.00 12.61
N LYS A 85 -0.77 0.95 11.71
CA LYS A 85 -1.02 2.37 11.96
C LYS A 85 -2.46 2.80 11.65
N ASN A 86 -3.39 1.86 11.40
CA ASN A 86 -4.78 2.13 11.01
C ASN A 86 -4.90 3.04 9.76
N ARG A 87 -3.96 2.87 8.82
CA ARG A 87 -3.82 3.65 7.58
C ARG A 87 -4.15 2.91 6.29
N VAL A 88 -4.43 1.62 6.35
CA VAL A 88 -4.76 0.82 5.15
C VAL A 88 -5.95 1.37 4.35
N LYS A 89 -6.91 2.05 5.00
CA LYS A 89 -8.02 2.73 4.32
C LYS A 89 -7.60 3.83 3.34
N ALA A 90 -6.40 4.38 3.50
CA ALA A 90 -5.85 5.41 2.62
C ALA A 90 -5.05 4.81 1.45
N LEU A 91 -5.05 3.49 1.28
CA LEU A 91 -4.32 2.82 0.20
C LEU A 91 -4.70 3.32 -1.21
N PRO A 92 -5.99 3.59 -1.55
CA PRO A 92 -6.34 4.09 -2.88
C PRO A 92 -5.70 5.45 -3.17
N ASP A 93 -5.82 6.39 -2.23
CA ASP A 93 -5.21 7.72 -2.32
C ASP A 93 -3.67 7.62 -2.38
N LEU A 94 -3.10 6.67 -1.63
CA LEU A 94 -1.66 6.43 -1.61
C LEU A 94 -1.15 5.94 -2.95
N LEU A 95 -1.85 4.98 -3.57
CA LEU A 95 -1.51 4.44 -4.87
C LEU A 95 -1.57 5.53 -5.95
N GLN A 96 -2.60 6.39 -5.92
CA GLN A 96 -2.68 7.51 -6.86
C GLN A 96 -1.48 8.45 -6.71
N ILE A 97 -1.21 8.90 -5.48
CA ILE A 97 -0.07 9.80 -5.23
C ILE A 97 1.27 9.13 -5.58
N TYR A 98 1.40 7.82 -5.35
CA TYR A 98 2.59 7.07 -5.73
C TYR A 98 2.83 7.10 -7.23
N ARG A 99 1.78 6.90 -8.04
CA ARG A 99 1.84 6.94 -9.50
C ARG A 99 2.20 8.33 -10.00
N ASP A 100 1.54 9.37 -9.48
CA ASP A 100 1.85 10.76 -9.85
C ASP A 100 3.34 11.07 -9.61
N LEU A 101 3.87 10.67 -8.46
CA LEU A 101 5.28 10.87 -8.11
C LEU A 101 6.24 10.02 -8.97
N LEU A 102 5.82 8.81 -9.35
CA LEU A 102 6.58 7.94 -10.24
C LEU A 102 6.65 8.53 -11.64
N ASP A 103 5.54 9.02 -12.18
CA ASP A 103 5.49 9.65 -13.50
C ASP A 103 6.33 10.93 -13.53
N GLU A 104 6.28 11.76 -12.49
CA GLU A 104 7.18 12.90 -12.30
C GLU A 104 8.67 12.47 -12.29
N ALA A 105 9.01 11.41 -11.54
CA ALA A 105 10.38 10.92 -11.45
C ALA A 105 10.90 10.29 -12.76
N MET A 106 10.00 9.75 -13.58
CA MET A 106 10.32 9.14 -14.87
C MET A 106 10.23 10.11 -16.05
N GLY A 107 9.84 11.38 -15.81
CA GLY A 107 9.67 12.39 -16.86
C GLY A 107 8.49 12.14 -17.78
N ARG A 108 7.42 11.51 -17.28
CA ARG A 108 6.19 11.16 -18.02
C ARG A 108 4.99 12.08 -17.72
N ALA A 109 5.21 13.15 -16.94
CA ALA A 109 4.21 14.11 -16.49
C ALA A 109 3.92 15.22 -17.51
#